data_AF-A0A2M7UG36-F1
#
_entry.id   AF-A0A2M7UG36-F1
#
_cell.length_a   1.000
_cell.length_b   1.000
_cell.length_c   1.000
_cell.angle_alpha   90.00
_cell.angle_beta   90.00
_cell.angle_gamma   90.00
#
_symmetry.space_group_name_H-M   'P 1'
#
loop_
_entity.id
_entity.type
_entity.pdbx_description
1 polymer ?
#
loop_
_entity_poly.entity_id
_entity_poly.type
_entity_poly.pdbx_seq_one_letter_code
_entity_poly.pdbx_strand_id
1 'polypeptide(L)'
;MFFPIQYLINHGIPQETISLLLMIPIIATIIALSRQVIGIKGFGIYTPLIISFAFLSTGLKFGLMLFLAILLVGTLSRLVVKKLRLLYLPRMAIIVIIVTLTVIGAMYLGIYANRTEVITTSIFAILIMITLIEKFIAAQIEQGARGAIILTSETLILSIISFWVVNWSWLQDVVVQYPVWIIIFSLLTNLLLGRWTGLRLFEYYRFREVIKNVELPKKK
;
A
#
# COMPACT_ATOMS: atom_id res chain seq x y z
N MET A 1 18.78 -13.78 21.27
CA MET A 1 18.00 -13.89 20.01
C MET A 1 16.98 -15.01 20.18
N PHE A 2 15.75 -14.86 19.68
CA PHE A 2 14.70 -15.87 19.85
C PHE A 2 15.10 -17.20 19.19
N PHE A 3 15.04 -18.32 19.92
CA PHE A 3 15.59 -19.62 19.50
C PHE A 3 15.12 -20.07 18.10
N PRO A 4 13.82 -19.98 17.76
CA PRO A 4 13.35 -20.30 16.40
C PRO A 4 13.96 -19.42 15.29
N ILE A 5 14.15 -18.12 15.52
CA ILE A 5 14.75 -17.23 14.52
C ILE A 5 16.21 -17.59 14.32
N GLN A 6 16.95 -17.81 15.40
CA GLN A 6 18.34 -18.21 15.33
C GLN A 6 18.51 -19.55 14.60
N TYR A 7 17.59 -20.50 14.83
CA TYR A 7 17.53 -21.75 14.09
C TYR A 7 17.38 -21.51 12.58
N LEU A 8 16.43 -20.66 12.16
CA LEU A 8 16.20 -20.36 10.75
C LEU A 8 17.43 -19.73 10.08
N ILE A 9 18.09 -18.78 10.74
CA ILE A 9 19.30 -18.12 10.19
C ILE A 9 20.45 -19.11 10.05
N ASN A 10 20.66 -19.97 11.06
CA ASN A 10 21.70 -20.99 11.03
C ASN A 10 21.48 -22.04 9.93
N HIS A 11 20.25 -22.17 9.42
CA HIS A 11 19.90 -23.05 8.30
C HIS A 11 19.85 -22.33 6.94
N GLY A 12 20.46 -21.15 6.83
CA GLY A 12 20.68 -20.45 5.56
C GLY A 12 19.59 -19.48 5.15
N ILE A 13 18.61 -19.18 6.02
CA ILE A 13 17.62 -18.12 5.73
C ILE A 13 18.23 -16.75 6.05
N PRO A 14 18.28 -15.81 5.08
CA PRO A 14 18.80 -14.47 5.34
C PRO A 14 18.03 -13.76 6.45
N GLN A 15 18.76 -13.05 7.32
CA GLN A 15 18.15 -12.25 8.39
C GLN A 15 17.16 -11.22 7.84
N GLU A 16 17.45 -10.63 6.68
CA GLU A 16 16.58 -9.68 5.99
C GLU A 16 15.21 -10.28 5.66
N THR A 17 15.16 -11.53 5.18
CA THR A 17 13.90 -12.20 4.88
C THR A 17 13.03 -12.32 6.14
N ILE A 18 13.66 -12.63 7.28
CA ILE A 18 12.96 -12.77 8.56
C ILE A 18 12.50 -11.41 9.08
N SER A 19 13.33 -10.36 8.98
CA SER A 19 12.96 -9.01 9.42
C SER A 19 11.80 -8.47 8.59
N LEU A 20 11.81 -8.64 7.26
CA LEU A 20 10.72 -8.24 6.38
C LEU A 20 9.42 -9.00 6.68
N LEU A 21 9.48 -10.29 7.00
CA LEU A 21 8.30 -11.07 7.38
C LEU A 21 7.69 -10.55 8.69
N LEU A 22 8.53 -10.30 9.70
CA LEU A 22 8.10 -9.81 10.99
C LEU A 22 7.67 -8.32 10.98
N MET A 23 8.01 -7.58 9.92
CA MET A 23 7.49 -6.23 9.69
C MET A 23 6.02 -6.24 9.23
N ILE A 24 5.53 -7.31 8.62
CA ILE A 24 4.16 -7.39 8.07
C ILE A 24 3.09 -7.07 9.15
N PRO A 25 3.11 -7.66 10.36
CA PRO A 25 2.18 -7.32 11.43
C PRO A 25 2.24 -5.85 11.86
N ILE A 26 3.44 -5.26 11.89
CA ILE A 26 3.63 -3.85 12.26
C ILE A 26 2.98 -2.95 11.20
N ILE A 27 3.29 -3.18 9.93
CA ILE A 27 2.72 -2.40 8.81
C ILE A 27 1.20 -2.54 8.79
N ALA A 28 0.68 -3.75 8.97
CA ALA A 28 -0.76 -4.00 9.04
C ALA A 28 -1.41 -3.19 10.18
N THR A 29 -0.77 -3.14 11.35
CA THR A 29 -1.22 -2.35 12.50
C THR A 29 -1.20 -0.85 12.19
N ILE A 30 -0.14 -0.34 11.56
CA ILE A 30 -0.04 1.07 11.15
C ILE A 30 -1.16 1.45 10.17
N ILE A 31 -1.44 0.58 9.20
CA ILE A 31 -2.51 0.80 8.24
C ILE A 31 -3.89 0.74 8.93
N ALA A 32 -4.10 -0.23 9.82
CA ALA A 32 -5.34 -0.34 10.58
C ALA A 32 -5.57 0.88 11.49
N LEU A 33 -4.53 1.34 12.18
CA LEU A 33 -4.54 2.54 13.01
C LEU A 33 -4.84 3.78 12.17
N SER A 34 -4.18 3.93 11.02
CA SER A 34 -4.42 5.05 10.10
C SER A 34 -5.87 5.06 9.61
N ARG A 35 -6.45 3.89 9.34
CA ARG A 35 -7.84 3.78 8.91
C ARG A 35 -8.84 4.08 10.02
N GLN A 36 -8.59 3.62 11.24
CA GLN A 36 -9.53 3.73 12.36
C GLN A 36 -9.42 5.06 13.10
N VAL A 37 -8.20 5.55 13.30
CA VAL A 37 -7.94 6.78 14.05
C VAL A 37 -7.94 7.99 13.13
N ILE A 38 -7.16 7.95 12.05
CA ILE A 38 -7.05 9.10 11.13
C ILE A 38 -8.29 9.17 10.24
N GLY A 39 -8.64 8.06 9.61
CA GLY A 39 -9.76 7.94 8.69
C GLY A 39 -9.38 7.88 7.21
N ILE A 40 -8.09 7.64 6.94
CA ILE A 40 -7.56 7.46 5.58
C ILE A 40 -8.17 6.19 4.97
N LYS A 41 -8.80 6.31 3.81
CA LYS A 41 -9.40 5.18 3.09
C LYS A 41 -8.41 4.69 2.03
N GLY A 42 -7.87 3.48 2.21
CA GLY A 42 -7.03 2.83 1.19
C GLY A 42 -7.73 1.66 0.51
N PHE A 43 -7.05 1.04 -0.46
CA PHE A 43 -7.41 -0.25 -1.06
C PHE A 43 -7.25 -1.44 -0.07
N GLY A 44 -7.94 -1.36 1.07
CA GLY A 44 -7.78 -2.30 2.17
C GLY A 44 -6.39 -2.22 2.81
N ILE A 45 -6.06 -3.24 3.62
CA ILE A 45 -4.77 -3.32 4.32
C ILE A 45 -3.69 -3.90 3.40
N TYR A 46 -4.06 -4.88 2.58
CA TYR A 46 -3.15 -5.66 1.73
C TYR A 46 -2.44 -4.83 0.65
N THR A 47 -3.18 -3.97 -0.05
CA THR A 47 -2.64 -3.22 -1.18
C THR A 47 -1.54 -2.23 -0.75
N PRO A 48 -1.75 -1.34 0.23
CA PRO A 48 -0.69 -0.42 0.63
C PRO A 48 0.54 -1.15 1.20
N LEU A 49 0.32 -2.27 1.90
CA LEU A 49 1.38 -3.13 2.41
C LEU A 49 2.26 -3.66 1.28
N ILE A 50 1.68 -4.28 0.25
CA ILE A 50 2.47 -4.89 -0.82
C ILE A 50 3.13 -3.86 -1.74
N ILE A 51 2.48 -2.72 -1.99
CA ILE A 51 3.15 -1.60 -2.69
C ILE A 51 4.38 -1.15 -1.90
N SER A 52 4.33 -1.11 -0.57
CA SER A 52 5.48 -0.72 0.24
C SER A 52 6.66 -1.67 0.04
N PHE A 53 6.42 -2.98 -0.01
CA PHE A 53 7.45 -3.98 -0.34
C PHE A 53 7.91 -3.90 -1.79
N ALA A 54 7.02 -3.57 -2.74
CA ALA A 54 7.42 -3.30 -4.12
C ALA A 54 8.39 -2.11 -4.20
N PHE A 55 8.16 -1.04 -3.43
CA PHE A 55 9.07 0.10 -3.33
C PHE A 55 10.41 -0.22 -2.67
N LEU A 56 10.48 -1.22 -1.78
CA LEU A 56 11.75 -1.70 -1.24
C LEU A 56 12.60 -2.33 -2.36
N SER A 57 11.99 -3.10 -3.24
CA SER A 57 12.71 -3.75 -4.35
C SER A 57 13.02 -2.80 -5.50
N THR A 58 12.15 -1.85 -5.82
CA THR A 58 12.30 -0.96 -6.97
C THR A 58 13.02 0.34 -6.63
N GLY A 59 13.13 0.68 -5.35
CA GLY A 59 13.47 2.00 -4.89
C GLY A 59 12.28 2.96 -4.96
N LEU A 60 12.16 3.84 -3.95
CA LEU A 60 11.01 4.74 -3.82
C LEU A 60 10.83 5.66 -5.03
N LYS A 61 11.91 6.25 -5.54
CA LYS A 61 11.84 7.22 -6.66
C LYS A 61 11.36 6.56 -7.95
N PHE A 62 12.00 5.47 -8.36
CA PHE A 62 11.64 4.76 -9.57
C PHE A 62 10.28 4.07 -9.43
N GLY A 63 10.03 3.41 -8.30
CA GLY A 63 8.74 2.80 -7.99
C GLY A 63 7.58 3.78 -8.08
N LEU A 64 7.71 4.99 -7.52
CA LEU A 64 6.68 6.03 -7.62
C LEU A 64 6.47 6.50 -9.07
N MET A 65 7.55 6.71 -9.82
CA MET A 65 7.45 7.14 -11.22
C MET A 65 6.75 6.07 -12.07
N LEU A 66 7.12 4.81 -11.92
CA LEU A 66 6.51 3.69 -12.65
C LEU A 66 5.04 3.51 -12.26
N PHE A 67 4.73 3.60 -10.96
CA PHE A 67 3.37 3.53 -10.44
C PHE A 67 2.47 4.62 -11.06
N LEU A 68 2.93 5.87 -11.07
CA LEU A 68 2.19 6.99 -11.68
C LEU A 68 2.02 6.80 -13.19
N ALA A 69 3.07 6.34 -13.89
CA ALA A 69 3.00 6.05 -15.33
C ALA A 69 1.95 4.98 -15.64
N ILE A 70 1.92 3.89 -14.85
CA ILE A 70 0.93 2.82 -14.98
C ILE A 70 -0.50 3.35 -14.76
N LEU A 71 -0.72 4.18 -13.73
CA LEU A 71 -2.05 4.75 -13.47
C LEU A 71 -2.52 5.69 -14.59
N LEU A 72 -1.62 6.51 -15.12
CA LEU A 72 -1.91 7.41 -16.24
C LEU A 72 -2.26 6.61 -17.49
N VAL A 73 -1.41 5.67 -17.88
CA VAL A 73 -1.67 4.84 -19.07
C VAL A 73 -2.92 4.00 -18.89
N GLY A 74 -3.11 3.34 -17.75
CA GLY A 74 -4.32 2.56 -17.51
C GLY A 74 -5.60 3.39 -17.55
N THR A 75 -5.59 4.64 -17.07
CA THR A 75 -6.72 5.57 -17.21
C THR A 75 -6.98 5.89 -18.68
N LEU A 76 -5.94 6.20 -19.46
CA LEU A 76 -6.07 6.49 -20.90
C LEU A 76 -6.58 5.26 -21.66
N SER A 77 -6.01 4.09 -21.42
CA SER A 77 -6.44 2.81 -21.99
C SER A 77 -7.91 2.56 -21.69
N ARG A 78 -8.36 2.79 -20.44
CA ARG A 78 -9.77 2.65 -20.08
C ARG A 78 -10.68 3.55 -20.91
N LEU A 79 -10.28 4.81 -21.15
CA LEU A 79 -11.08 5.74 -21.97
C LEU A 79 -11.23 5.26 -23.41
N VAL A 80 -10.17 4.68 -23.98
CA VAL A 80 -10.17 4.10 -25.32
C VAL A 80 -11.03 2.84 -25.37
N VAL A 81 -10.76 1.87 -24.48
CA VAL A 81 -11.45 0.56 -24.47
C VAL A 81 -12.92 0.68 -24.08
N LYS A 82 -13.31 1.70 -23.30
CA LYS A 82 -14.72 1.97 -22.95
C LYS A 82 -15.59 2.14 -24.20
N LYS A 83 -15.05 2.65 -25.32
CA LYS A 83 -15.80 2.83 -26.58
C LYS A 83 -16.17 1.50 -27.24
N LEU A 84 -15.43 0.43 -26.94
CA LEU A 84 -15.59 -0.89 -27.57
C LEU A 84 -16.74 -1.73 -26.96
N ARG A 85 -17.43 -1.22 -25.92
CA ARG A 85 -18.58 -1.90 -25.26
C ARG A 85 -18.32 -3.36 -24.85
N LEU A 86 -17.08 -3.68 -24.46
CA LEU A 86 -16.69 -5.02 -24.04
C LEU A 86 -17.20 -5.37 -22.63
N LEU A 87 -17.33 -6.68 -22.36
CA LEU A 87 -17.51 -7.23 -21.01
C LEU A 87 -16.35 -6.84 -20.07
N TYR A 88 -16.58 -6.87 -18.76
CA TYR A 88 -15.60 -6.44 -17.76
C TYR A 88 -14.29 -7.24 -17.84
N LEU A 89 -14.35 -8.58 -17.81
CA LEU A 89 -13.14 -9.42 -17.82
C LEU A 89 -12.25 -9.17 -19.07
N PRO A 90 -12.77 -9.24 -20.31
CA PRO A 90 -11.98 -8.92 -21.50
C PRO A 90 -11.46 -7.49 -21.52
N ARG A 91 -12.23 -6.53 -21.02
CA ARG A 91 -11.80 -5.12 -20.90
C ARG A 91 -10.58 -5.00 -19.98
N MET A 92 -10.60 -5.65 -18.81
CA MET A 92 -9.48 -5.61 -17.87
C MET A 92 -8.25 -6.30 -18.45
N ALA A 93 -8.42 -7.43 -19.13
CA ALA A 93 -7.32 -8.12 -19.81
C ALA A 93 -6.61 -7.21 -20.83
N ILE A 94 -7.37 -6.48 -21.67
CA ILE A 94 -6.79 -5.54 -22.64
C ILE A 94 -6.04 -4.40 -21.93
N ILE A 95 -6.58 -3.85 -20.84
CA ILE A 95 -5.91 -2.80 -20.08
C ILE A 95 -4.59 -3.33 -19.49
N VAL A 96 -4.60 -4.54 -18.91
CA VAL A 96 -3.39 -5.19 -18.38
C VAL A 96 -2.34 -5.44 -19.46
N ILE A 97 -2.75 -5.83 -20.68
CA ILE A 97 -1.83 -5.97 -21.82
C ILE A 97 -1.17 -4.63 -22.16
N ILE A 98 -1.94 -3.55 -22.27
CA ILE A 98 -1.41 -2.21 -22.59
C ILE A 98 -0.46 -1.72 -21.49
N VAL A 99 -0.80 -1.95 -20.22
CA VAL A 99 0.06 -1.61 -19.08
C VAL A 99 1.34 -2.44 -19.09
N THR A 100 1.27 -3.73 -19.40
CA THR A 100 2.45 -4.58 -19.54
C THR A 100 3.39 -4.06 -20.64
N LEU A 101 2.85 -3.66 -21.80
CA LEU A 101 3.62 -3.02 -22.85
C LEU A 101 4.26 -1.71 -22.39
N THR A 102 3.55 -0.93 -21.56
CA THR A 102 4.07 0.30 -20.97
C THR A 102 5.24 0.02 -20.04
N VAL A 103 5.16 -1.03 -19.21
CA VAL A 103 6.26 -1.43 -18.34
C VAL A 103 7.47 -1.87 -19.16
N ILE A 104 7.28 -2.69 -20.20
CA ILE A 104 8.37 -3.10 -21.10
C ILE A 104 9.00 -1.87 -21.76
N GLY A 105 8.20 -0.92 -22.23
CA GLY A 105 8.67 0.35 -22.78
C GLY A 105 9.44 1.19 -21.76
N ALA A 106 8.96 1.27 -20.52
CA ALA A 106 9.64 1.96 -19.43
C ALA A 106 10.98 1.29 -19.08
N MET A 107 11.06 -0.05 -19.14
CA MET A 107 12.31 -0.80 -18.96
C MET A 107 13.31 -0.48 -20.06
N TYR A 108 12.87 -0.51 -21.32
CA TYR A 108 13.70 -0.14 -22.47
C TYR A 108 14.24 1.30 -22.34
N LEU A 109 13.37 2.26 -22.02
CA LEU A 109 13.77 3.65 -21.80
C LEU A 109 14.70 3.81 -20.59
N GLY A 110 14.50 3.02 -19.53
CA GLY A 110 15.35 3.00 -18.34
C GLY A 110 16.79 2.56 -18.66
N ILE A 111 16.93 1.48 -19.45
CA ILE A 111 18.24 1.01 -19.95
C ILE A 111 18.87 2.08 -20.83
N TYR A 112 18.12 2.65 -21.78
CA TYR A 112 18.61 3.70 -22.68
C TYR A 112 19.10 4.94 -21.92
N ALA A 113 18.45 5.31 -20.81
CA ALA A 113 18.82 6.43 -19.97
C ALA A 113 19.96 6.11 -18.95
N ASN A 114 20.60 4.94 -19.05
CA ASN A 114 21.60 4.44 -18.07
C ASN A 114 21.09 4.44 -16.62
N ARG A 115 19.78 4.27 -16.42
CA ARG A 115 19.18 4.15 -15.08
C ARG A 115 19.20 2.67 -14.68
N THR A 116 20.24 2.28 -13.95
CA THR A 116 20.44 0.90 -13.47
C THR A 116 19.37 0.44 -12.48
N GLU A 117 18.68 1.36 -11.81
CA GLU A 117 17.55 1.08 -10.90
C GLU A 117 16.42 0.30 -11.59
N VAL A 118 16.27 0.47 -12.91
CA VAL A 118 15.27 -0.23 -13.73
C VAL A 118 15.65 -1.67 -14.04
N ILE A 119 16.96 -1.95 -14.05
CA ILE A 119 17.55 -3.23 -14.48
C ILE A 119 17.52 -4.26 -13.33
N THR A 120 17.58 -3.80 -12.08
CA THR A 120 17.64 -4.66 -10.88
C THR A 120 16.28 -4.86 -10.21
N THR A 121 15.20 -4.31 -10.77
CA THR A 121 13.87 -4.41 -10.19
C THR A 121 13.33 -5.85 -10.28
N SER A 122 12.80 -6.37 -9.17
CA SER A 122 12.18 -7.69 -9.12
C SER A 122 10.91 -7.75 -9.98
N ILE A 123 10.76 -8.82 -10.77
CA ILE A 123 9.53 -9.10 -11.52
C ILE A 123 8.30 -9.14 -10.61
N PHE A 124 8.46 -9.55 -9.35
CA PHE A 124 7.38 -9.54 -8.37
C PHE A 124 6.88 -8.13 -8.05
N ALA A 125 7.77 -7.15 -7.92
CA ALA A 125 7.40 -5.76 -7.66
C ALA A 125 6.63 -5.17 -8.85
N ILE A 126 7.01 -5.52 -10.07
CA ILE A 126 6.30 -5.16 -11.30
C ILE A 126 4.91 -5.79 -11.33
N LEU A 127 4.81 -7.10 -11.07
CA LEU A 127 3.52 -7.80 -11.03
C LEU A 127 2.57 -7.17 -10.01
N ILE A 128 3.08 -6.82 -8.82
CA ILE A 128 2.32 -6.08 -7.81
C ILE A 128 1.75 -4.79 -8.38
N MET A 129 2.59 -3.97 -9.00
CA MET A 129 2.15 -2.69 -9.58
C MET A 129 1.14 -2.88 -10.71
N ILE A 130 1.27 -3.94 -11.50
CA ILE A 130 0.28 -4.28 -12.53
C ILE A 130 -1.04 -4.71 -11.88
N THR A 131 -1.04 -5.60 -10.88
CA THR A 131 -2.29 -6.02 -10.21
C THR A 131 -3.06 -4.86 -9.57
N LEU A 132 -2.36 -3.80 -9.16
CA LEU A 132 -2.99 -2.58 -8.68
C LEU A 132 -3.86 -1.91 -9.74
N ILE A 133 -3.46 -1.96 -11.02
CA ILE A 133 -4.24 -1.30 -12.06
C ILE A 133 -5.65 -1.86 -12.11
N GLU A 134 -5.79 -3.15 -11.85
CA GLU A 134 -7.10 -3.79 -11.81
C GLU A 134 -7.99 -3.14 -10.74
N LYS A 135 -7.47 -3.01 -9.52
CA LYS A 135 -8.18 -2.36 -8.40
C LYS A 135 -8.47 -0.88 -8.67
N PHE A 136 -7.52 -0.18 -9.29
CA PHE A 136 -7.68 1.22 -9.62
C PHE A 136 -8.78 1.46 -10.67
N ILE A 137 -8.78 0.66 -11.73
CA ILE A 137 -9.80 0.74 -12.79
C ILE A 137 -11.17 0.32 -12.27
N ALA A 138 -11.23 -0.71 -11.41
CA ALA A 138 -12.45 -1.08 -10.70
C ALA A 138 -12.98 0.10 -9.86
N ALA A 139 -12.13 0.73 -9.04
CA ALA A 139 -12.52 1.92 -8.27
C ALA A 139 -12.94 3.10 -9.15
N GLN A 140 -12.32 3.30 -10.32
CA GLN A 140 -12.75 4.32 -11.28
C GLN A 140 -14.14 4.04 -11.87
N ILE A 141 -14.54 2.77 -11.94
CA ILE A 141 -15.87 2.35 -12.39
C ILE A 141 -16.89 2.53 -11.26
N GLU A 142 -16.56 2.10 -10.05
CA GLU A 142 -17.47 2.10 -8.89
C GLU A 142 -17.67 3.49 -8.25
N GLN A 143 -16.58 4.23 -8.04
CA GLN A 143 -16.55 5.48 -7.26
C GLN A 143 -16.28 6.71 -8.13
N GLY A 144 -16.16 6.51 -9.45
CA GLY A 144 -15.78 7.53 -10.41
C GLY A 144 -14.29 7.92 -10.35
N ALA A 145 -13.88 8.79 -11.28
CA ALA A 145 -12.47 9.19 -11.40
C ALA A 145 -11.94 9.91 -10.16
N ARG A 146 -12.73 10.83 -9.58
CA ARG A 146 -12.35 11.55 -8.36
C ARG A 146 -12.19 10.62 -7.16
N GLY A 147 -13.16 9.72 -6.95
CA GLY A 147 -13.10 8.73 -5.86
C GLY A 147 -11.88 7.83 -5.97
N ALA A 148 -11.59 7.33 -7.18
CA ALA A 148 -10.42 6.51 -7.43
C ALA A 148 -9.09 7.25 -7.20
N ILE A 149 -8.97 8.51 -7.63
CA ILE A 149 -7.76 9.31 -7.39
C ILE A 149 -7.53 9.51 -5.89
N ILE A 150 -8.59 9.84 -5.12
CA ILE A 150 -8.49 9.99 -3.67
C ILE A 150 -8.05 8.67 -3.03
N LEU A 151 -8.73 7.57 -3.33
CA LEU A 151 -8.44 6.25 -2.76
C LEU A 151 -7.01 5.76 -3.10
N THR A 152 -6.55 6.02 -4.32
CA THR A 152 -5.18 5.71 -4.75
C THR A 152 -4.16 6.60 -4.04
N SER A 153 -4.44 7.90 -3.89
CA SER A 153 -3.53 8.81 -3.18
C SER A 153 -3.40 8.45 -1.70
N GLU A 154 -4.50 8.11 -1.05
CA GLU A 154 -4.54 7.63 0.33
C GLU A 154 -3.77 6.31 0.47
N THR A 155 -3.94 5.39 -0.47
CA THR A 155 -3.15 4.14 -0.53
C THR A 155 -1.66 4.42 -0.71
N LEU A 156 -1.31 5.32 -1.62
CA LEU A 156 0.08 5.68 -1.92
C LEU A 156 0.77 6.31 -0.70
N ILE A 157 0.09 7.21 0.01
CA ILE A 157 0.59 7.82 1.25
C ILE A 157 0.89 6.73 2.29
N LEU A 158 -0.06 5.79 2.50
CA LEU A 158 0.14 4.68 3.43
C LEU A 158 1.32 3.78 3.02
N SER A 159 1.49 3.52 1.73
CA SER A 159 2.62 2.74 1.21
C SER A 159 3.96 3.43 1.40
N ILE A 160 4.03 4.74 1.18
CA ILE A 160 5.24 5.53 1.40
C ILE A 160 5.61 5.52 2.88
N ILE A 161 4.65 5.79 3.77
CA ILE A 161 4.89 5.74 5.23
C ILE A 161 5.38 4.35 5.63
N SER A 162 4.74 3.30 5.13
CA SER A 162 5.13 1.91 5.42
C SER A 162 6.53 1.60 4.89
N PHE A 163 6.88 2.08 3.69
CA PHE A 163 8.23 1.94 3.14
C PHE A 163 9.30 2.54 4.04
N TRP A 164 9.06 3.74 4.60
CA TRP A 164 9.99 4.37 5.54
C TRP A 164 10.11 3.59 6.85
N VAL A 165 8.99 3.07 7.36
CA VAL A 165 8.99 2.23 8.57
C VAL A 165 9.80 0.96 8.37
N VAL A 166 9.65 0.29 7.22
CA VAL A 166 10.40 -0.95 6.93
C VAL A 166 11.89 -0.69 6.74
N ASN A 167 12.29 0.44 6.13
CA ASN A 167 13.70 0.81 5.98
C ASN A 167 14.37 1.28 7.28
N TRP A 168 13.63 1.40 8.37
CA TRP A 168 14.20 1.87 9.63
C TRP A 168 15.05 0.77 10.29
N SER A 169 16.38 0.92 10.21
CA SER A 169 17.37 -0.03 10.76
C SER A 169 17.11 -0.41 12.21
N TRP A 170 16.91 0.58 13.09
CA TRP A 170 16.59 0.33 14.50
C TRP A 170 15.35 -0.54 14.68
N LEU A 171 14.32 -0.33 13.85
CA LEU A 171 13.10 -1.12 13.93
C LEU A 171 13.34 -2.56 13.44
N GLN A 172 14.16 -2.75 12.40
CA GLN A 172 14.54 -4.09 11.92
C GLN A 172 15.27 -4.89 13.00
N ASP A 173 16.20 -4.26 13.72
CA ASP A 173 16.96 -4.92 14.79
C ASP A 173 16.06 -5.31 15.97
N VAL A 174 15.20 -4.38 16.42
CA VAL A 174 14.24 -4.62 17.50
C VAL A 174 13.26 -5.73 17.13
N VAL A 175 12.83 -5.79 15.87
CA VAL A 175 11.93 -6.81 15.33
C VAL A 175 12.53 -8.21 15.40
N VAL A 176 13.79 -8.35 15.03
CA VAL A 176 14.51 -9.62 15.07
C VAL A 176 14.86 -10.03 16.50
N GLN A 177 15.14 -9.05 17.37
CA GLN A 177 15.49 -9.31 18.76
C GLN A 177 14.29 -9.77 19.61
N TYR A 178 13.12 -9.15 19.42
CA TYR A 178 11.91 -9.37 20.23
C TYR A 178 10.66 -9.72 19.40
N PRO A 179 10.68 -10.77 18.58
CA PRO A 179 9.62 -11.09 17.62
C PRO A 179 8.26 -11.37 18.29
N VAL A 180 8.25 -12.14 19.38
CA VAL A 180 7.02 -12.54 20.09
C VAL A 180 6.32 -11.33 20.69
N TRP A 181 7.09 -10.44 21.32
CA TRP A 181 6.55 -9.22 21.92
C TRP A 181 5.92 -8.31 20.87
N ILE A 182 6.51 -8.21 19.69
CA ILE A 182 6.00 -7.38 18.60
C ILE A 182 4.73 -7.97 17.99
N ILE A 183 4.68 -9.29 17.81
CA ILE A 183 3.47 -9.97 17.34
C ILE A 183 2.34 -9.78 18.35
N ILE A 184 2.62 -10.00 19.65
CA ILE A 184 1.63 -9.81 20.72
C ILE A 184 1.17 -8.36 20.79
N PHE A 185 2.10 -7.41 20.72
CA PHE A 185 1.78 -5.97 20.73
C PHE A 185 0.92 -5.58 19.52
N SER A 186 1.28 -6.04 18.32
CA SER A 186 0.50 -5.82 17.10
C SER A 186 -0.89 -6.45 17.20
N LEU A 187 -1.01 -7.65 17.77
CA LEU A 187 -2.29 -8.30 18.00
C LEU A 187 -3.16 -7.49 18.97
N LEU A 188 -2.60 -7.12 20.13
CA LEU A 188 -3.32 -6.41 21.18
C LEU A 188 -3.80 -5.03 20.71
N THR A 189 -2.93 -4.29 20.02
CA THR A 189 -3.29 -3.00 19.42
C THR A 189 -4.40 -3.16 18.37
N ASN A 190 -4.33 -4.15 17.48
CA ASN A 190 -5.41 -4.41 16.52
C ASN A 190 -6.72 -4.84 17.19
N LEU A 191 -6.68 -5.61 18.28
CA LEU A 191 -7.87 -5.96 19.05
C LEU A 191 -8.52 -4.73 19.70
N LEU A 192 -7.72 -3.82 20.25
CA LEU A 192 -8.20 -2.56 20.81
C LEU A 192 -8.79 -1.66 19.71
N LEU A 193 -8.12 -1.55 18.56
CA LEU A 193 -8.61 -0.81 17.40
C LEU A 193 -9.93 -1.39 16.86
N GLY A 194 -10.08 -2.72 16.86
CA GLY A 194 -11.31 -3.39 16.44
C GLY A 194 -12.51 -3.08 17.33
N ARG A 195 -12.28 -2.67 18.58
CA ARG A 195 -13.31 -2.23 19.54
C ARG A 195 -13.46 -0.71 19.61
N TRP A 196 -12.73 0.03 18.78
CA TRP A 196 -12.73 1.49 18.82
C TRP A 196 -14.01 2.06 18.20
N THR A 197 -14.88 2.63 19.02
CA THR A 197 -16.14 3.29 18.61
C THR A 197 -16.02 4.82 18.51
N GLY A 198 -14.85 5.40 18.78
CA GLY A 198 -14.64 6.84 18.71
C GLY A 198 -14.67 7.40 17.28
N LEU A 199 -15.05 8.67 17.15
CA LEU A 199 -15.01 9.41 15.88
C LEU A 199 -13.59 9.48 15.31
N ARG A 200 -13.46 9.37 13.99
CA ARG A 200 -12.17 9.51 13.30
C ARG A 200 -11.67 10.96 13.38
N LEU A 201 -10.36 11.20 13.32
CA LEU A 201 -9.78 12.55 13.32
C LEU A 201 -10.35 13.41 12.17
N PHE A 202 -10.51 12.83 10.98
CA PHE A 202 -11.16 13.52 9.87
C PHE A 202 -12.65 13.81 10.11
N GLU A 203 -13.33 13.01 10.92
CA GLU A 203 -14.73 13.25 11.30
C GLU A 203 -14.83 14.38 12.34
N TYR A 204 -13.87 14.49 13.27
CA TYR A 204 -13.78 15.65 14.16
C TYR A 204 -13.61 16.96 13.39
N TYR A 205 -12.78 16.96 12.35
CA TYR A 205 -12.63 18.15 11.49
C TYR A 205 -13.92 18.46 10.72
N ARG A 206 -14.54 17.44 10.11
CA ARG A 206 -15.76 17.61 9.30
C ARG A 206 -16.98 18.03 10.12
N PHE A 207 -17.14 17.51 11.34
CA PHE A 207 -18.28 17.80 12.20
C PHE A 207 -18.02 18.92 13.22
N ARG A 208 -16.93 19.67 13.06
CA ARG A 208 -16.55 20.74 13.98
C ARG A 208 -17.68 21.77 14.18
N GLU A 209 -18.39 22.13 13.12
CA GLU A 209 -19.50 23.08 13.21
C GLU A 209 -20.74 22.50 13.89
N VAL A 210 -21.03 21.22 13.67
CA VAL A 210 -22.16 20.55 14.33
C VAL A 210 -21.87 20.41 15.82
N ILE A 211 -20.67 19.97 16.21
CA ILE A 211 -20.27 19.81 17.62
C ILE A 211 -20.28 21.16 18.35
N LYS A 212 -19.91 22.26 17.67
CA LYS A 212 -19.91 23.61 18.25
C LYS A 212 -21.32 24.12 18.58
N ASN A 213 -22.33 23.68 17.83
CA ASN A 213 -23.72 24.13 17.97
C ASN A 213 -24.62 23.14 18.74
N VAL A 214 -24.07 22.01 19.19
CA VAL A 214 -24.80 21.09 20.07
C VAL A 214 -24.74 21.64 21.49
N GLU A 215 -25.85 22.19 21.97
CA GLU A 215 -26.06 22.44 23.39
C GLU A 215 -26.03 21.09 24.11
N LEU A 216 -24.94 20.82 24.84
CA LEU A 216 -24.85 19.64 25.68
C LEU A 216 -25.96 19.73 26.75
N PRO A 217 -26.80 18.70 26.93
CA PRO A 217 -27.82 18.72 27.96
C PRO A 217 -27.12 18.91 29.31
N LYS A 218 -27.54 19.93 30.08
CA LYS A 218 -27.07 20.11 31.45
C LYS A 218 -27.22 18.77 32.18
N LYS A 219 -26.11 18.20 32.63
CA LYS A 219 -26.10 17.06 33.53
C LYS A 219 -27.05 17.39 34.69
N LYS A 220 -28.15 16.63 34.80
CA LYS A 220 -28.95 16.54 36.02
C LYS A 220 -28.18 15.72 37.05
#